data_AF-A0A535I8Z9-F1
#
_entry.id   AF-A0A535I8Z9-F1
#
_cell.length_a   1.000
_cell.length_b   1.000
_cell.length_c   1.000
_cell.angle_alpha   90.00
_cell.angle_beta   90.00
_cell.angle_gamma   90.00
#
_symmetry.space_group_name_H-M   'P 1'
#
loop_
_entity.id
_entity.type
_entity.pdbx_description
1 polymer ?
#
loop_
_entity_poly.entity_id
_entity_poly.type
_entity_poly.pdbx_seq_one_letter_code
_entity_poly.pdbx_strand_id
1 'polypeptide(L)'
;MRRPFLAALLVVVFVACTPPSGGPDTSAGTSVAGAKPAINEQSRGAIQALLQRQHDTNATRDQKSFEATIDPDRRALVRCANEAFDIAGRQGVQATPQVGKIEAYLDTYVRAYVSEGSLGLRRIFFRQLPDGKWVQTEPKDEELGGEKKTTVDDIQIDYWGLDQDVVDALGKGTLAAKKIVIDNLLSDSRRDALAIRFYPTKSVSGIQGCTVVGFHLQNVPSDPYVRFFRYWFNQDLTISPPTISFITHEWLHWAQDQFSPGITARLPWWLVEGWPDFVGQSRTSDSVKFVVCQTATPTLKQLEDGADPNGPPELGVQYYSFANSMVEYQYATYGGKDGYKKLALAFKDDARSSVAFPKALGITPEMFYDDWKAASKKKYCG
;
A
#
# COMPACT_ATOMS: atom_id res chain seq x y z
N MET A 1 14.31 -0.29 33.68
CA MET A 1 14.14 1.18 33.71
C MET A 1 12.76 1.52 33.17
N ARG A 2 11.88 2.05 34.01
CA ARG A 2 10.49 2.39 33.68
C ARG A 2 10.46 3.78 33.05
N ARG A 3 9.89 3.91 31.84
CA ARG A 3 9.60 5.22 31.23
C ARG A 3 8.18 5.65 31.65
N PRO A 4 7.97 6.91 32.07
CA PRO A 4 6.64 7.38 32.46
C PRO A 4 5.79 7.77 31.24
N PHE A 5 4.51 7.44 31.32
CA PHE A 5 3.45 7.94 30.45
C PHE A 5 3.23 9.43 30.72
N LEU A 6 3.35 10.27 29.69
CA LEU A 6 2.87 11.65 29.74
C LEU A 6 1.39 11.67 29.35
N ALA A 7 0.52 11.95 30.32
CA ALA A 7 -0.88 12.29 30.09
C ALA A 7 -0.97 13.75 29.64
N ALA A 8 -1.47 14.00 28.43
CA ALA A 8 -1.76 15.35 27.96
C ALA A 8 -3.17 15.76 28.41
N LEU A 9 -3.20 16.78 29.26
CA LEU A 9 -4.38 17.45 29.80
C LEU A 9 -5.07 18.26 28.69
N LEU A 10 -6.35 18.00 28.44
CA LEU A 10 -7.18 18.75 27.51
C LEU A 10 -7.70 20.03 28.20
N VAL A 11 -7.28 21.21 27.74
CA VAL A 11 -7.84 22.50 28.19
C VAL A 11 -8.88 22.94 27.17
N VAL A 12 -10.14 22.96 27.59
CA VAL A 12 -11.27 23.50 26.81
C VAL A 12 -11.38 25.00 27.11
N VAL A 13 -11.06 25.84 26.13
CA VAL A 13 -11.35 27.28 26.19
C VAL A 13 -12.65 27.54 25.43
N PHE A 14 -13.70 27.90 26.16
CA PHE A 14 -14.94 28.42 25.60
C PHE A 14 -14.74 29.88 25.21
N VAL A 15 -14.77 30.17 23.90
CA VAL A 15 -14.94 31.54 23.38
C VAL A 15 -16.38 31.64 22.88
N ALA A 16 -17.19 32.39 23.61
CA ALA A 16 -18.55 32.74 23.21
C ALA A 16 -18.48 33.89 22.18
N CYS A 17 -18.88 33.62 20.94
CA CYS A 17 -19.14 34.65 19.93
C CYS A 17 -20.65 34.78 19.73
N THR A 18 -21.16 35.98 20.00
CA THR A 18 -22.52 36.45 19.65
C THR A 18 -22.73 36.41 18.13
N PRO A 19 -23.91 35.97 17.63
CA PRO A 19 -24.21 36.02 16.20
C PRO A 19 -24.62 37.44 15.79
N PRO A 20 -24.07 38.00 14.70
CA PRO A 20 -24.66 39.16 14.06
C PRO A 20 -25.91 38.74 13.27
N SER A 21 -26.99 39.47 13.50
CA SER A 21 -28.23 39.44 12.72
C SER A 21 -27.99 40.04 11.33
N GLY A 22 -27.89 39.18 10.31
CA GLY A 22 -27.93 39.56 8.90
C GLY A 22 -29.13 38.89 8.23
N GLY A 23 -29.99 39.69 7.60
CA GLY A 23 -31.20 39.22 6.90
C GLY A 23 -30.88 38.31 5.70
N PRO A 24 -31.87 37.55 5.21
CA PRO A 24 -31.67 36.65 4.08
C PRO A 24 -31.46 37.46 2.80
N ASP A 25 -30.23 37.47 2.29
CA ASP A 25 -29.95 37.84 0.90
C ASP A 25 -30.55 36.77 -0.01
N THR A 26 -31.73 37.08 -0.55
CA THR A 26 -32.31 36.39 -1.70
C THR A 26 -31.55 36.78 -2.96
N SER A 27 -30.31 36.32 -3.06
CA SER A 27 -29.58 36.21 -4.32
C SER A 27 -29.32 34.73 -4.54
N ALA A 28 -30.36 34.01 -4.96
CA ALA A 28 -30.23 32.71 -5.58
C ALA A 28 -29.44 32.92 -6.88
N GLY A 29 -28.12 32.93 -6.77
CA GLY A 29 -27.23 32.73 -7.89
C GLY A 29 -27.59 31.38 -8.47
N THR A 30 -28.15 31.40 -9.67
CA THR A 30 -28.36 30.23 -10.50
C THR A 30 -27.01 29.53 -10.60
N SER A 31 -26.82 28.50 -9.78
CA SER A 31 -25.74 27.53 -9.96
C SER A 31 -25.91 27.04 -11.38
N VAL A 32 -24.96 27.41 -12.24
CA VAL A 32 -24.82 26.79 -13.55
C VAL A 32 -24.57 25.32 -13.21
N ALA A 33 -25.60 24.49 -13.31
CA ALA A 33 -25.46 23.06 -13.24
C ALA A 33 -24.40 22.71 -14.27
N GLY A 34 -23.20 22.36 -13.79
CA GLY A 34 -22.10 21.99 -14.67
C GLY A 34 -22.61 20.92 -15.60
N ALA A 35 -22.51 21.14 -16.90
CA ALA A 35 -22.89 20.12 -17.87
C ALA A 35 -22.10 18.86 -17.52
N LYS A 36 -22.81 17.73 -17.39
CA LYS A 36 -22.20 16.43 -17.12
C LYS A 36 -20.99 16.21 -18.04
N PRO A 37 -19.82 15.77 -17.54
CA PRO A 37 -18.62 15.66 -18.36
C PRO A 37 -18.87 14.78 -19.59
N ALA A 38 -18.44 15.26 -20.76
CA ALA A 38 -18.50 14.45 -21.98
C ALA A 38 -17.58 13.24 -21.84
N ILE A 39 -18.08 12.04 -22.12
CA ILE A 39 -17.30 10.80 -22.10
C ILE A 39 -17.08 10.35 -23.54
N ASN A 40 -15.99 10.84 -24.13
CA ASN A 40 -15.64 10.62 -25.52
C ASN A 40 -14.11 10.66 -25.71
N GLU A 41 -13.67 10.48 -26.95
CA GLU A 41 -12.25 10.49 -27.31
C GLU A 41 -11.56 11.84 -27.05
N GLN A 42 -12.30 12.95 -27.09
CA GLN A 42 -11.74 14.26 -26.74
C GLN A 42 -11.38 14.34 -25.25
N SER A 43 -12.28 13.91 -24.36
CA SER A 43 -12.01 13.86 -22.91
C SER A 43 -10.90 12.87 -22.59
N ARG A 44 -10.88 11.69 -23.24
CA ARG A 44 -9.78 10.73 -23.13
C ARG A 44 -8.45 11.37 -23.52
N GLY A 45 -8.39 12.03 -24.68
CA GLY A 45 -7.20 12.70 -25.17
C GLY A 45 -6.72 13.83 -24.24
N ALA A 46 -7.65 14.59 -23.65
CA ALA A 46 -7.33 15.64 -22.69
C ALA A 46 -6.74 15.07 -21.38
N ILE A 47 -7.28 13.96 -20.89
CA ILE A 47 -6.74 13.24 -19.72
C ILE A 47 -5.36 12.65 -20.05
N GLN A 48 -5.19 12.05 -21.22
CA GLN A 48 -3.89 11.53 -21.68
C GLN A 48 -2.84 12.66 -21.76
N ALA A 49 -3.21 13.82 -22.28
CA ALA A 49 -2.34 14.99 -22.34
C ALA A 49 -2.00 15.54 -20.94
N LEU A 50 -2.92 15.48 -19.98
CA LEU A 50 -2.65 15.82 -18.59
C LEU A 50 -1.63 14.88 -17.95
N LEU A 51 -1.78 13.56 -18.14
CA LEU A 51 -0.84 12.55 -17.65
C LEU A 51 0.55 12.72 -18.30
N GLN A 52 0.60 13.06 -19.59
CA GLN A 52 1.86 13.40 -20.26
C GLN A 52 2.50 14.66 -19.65
N ARG A 53 1.71 15.71 -19.35
CA ARG A 53 2.25 16.89 -18.64
C ARG A 53 2.78 16.54 -17.25
N GLN A 54 2.11 15.67 -16.50
CA GLN A 54 2.60 15.19 -15.20
C GLN A 54 3.93 14.44 -15.35
N HIS A 55 4.05 13.58 -16.36
CA HIS A 55 5.30 12.91 -16.69
C HIS A 55 6.42 13.91 -17.01
N ASP A 56 6.16 14.85 -17.93
CA ASP A 56 7.18 15.78 -18.42
C ASP A 56 7.63 16.74 -17.31
N THR A 57 6.71 17.20 -16.46
CA THR A 57 7.04 18.07 -15.31
C THR A 57 7.83 17.33 -14.24
N ASN A 58 7.56 16.03 -14.01
CA ASN A 58 8.44 15.18 -13.20
C ASN A 58 9.83 15.03 -13.83
N ALA A 59 9.91 14.84 -15.14
CA ALA A 59 11.19 14.65 -15.84
C ALA A 59 12.05 15.90 -15.81
N THR A 60 11.44 17.08 -15.91
CA THR A 60 12.12 18.39 -15.89
C THR A 60 12.27 19.00 -14.50
N ARG A 61 11.71 18.38 -13.45
CA ARG A 61 11.70 18.90 -12.07
C ARG A 61 10.97 20.23 -11.92
N ASP A 62 9.95 20.47 -12.73
CA ASP A 62 9.09 21.65 -12.60
C ASP A 62 7.92 21.36 -11.65
N GLN A 63 8.17 21.54 -10.34
CA GLN A 63 7.17 21.31 -9.30
C GLN A 63 5.94 22.21 -9.47
N LYS A 64 6.13 23.47 -9.84
CA LYS A 64 5.01 24.43 -9.97
C LYS A 64 4.07 24.01 -11.09
N SER A 65 4.61 23.59 -12.24
CA SER A 65 3.80 23.10 -13.34
C SER A 65 3.18 21.73 -13.03
N PHE A 66 3.86 20.87 -12.27
CA PHE A 66 3.29 19.62 -11.78
C PHE A 66 2.09 19.86 -10.86
N GLU A 67 2.23 20.72 -9.85
CA GLU A 67 1.14 21.07 -8.92
C GLU A 67 -0.08 21.66 -9.65
N ALA A 68 0.13 22.40 -10.73
CA ALA A 68 -0.95 22.93 -11.57
C ALA A 68 -1.77 21.83 -12.31
N THR A 69 -1.29 20.59 -12.34
CA THR A 69 -2.04 19.43 -12.88
C THR A 69 -2.93 18.74 -11.84
N ILE A 70 -2.79 19.11 -10.56
CA ILE A 70 -3.52 18.52 -9.44
C ILE A 70 -4.54 19.53 -8.95
N ASP A 71 -5.72 19.03 -8.58
CA ASP A 71 -6.78 19.84 -8.01
C ASP A 71 -6.36 20.46 -6.64
N PRO A 72 -6.21 21.80 -6.54
CA PRO A 72 -5.76 22.44 -5.32
C PRO A 72 -6.76 22.33 -4.16
N ASP A 73 -8.04 22.04 -4.47
CA ASP A 73 -9.10 21.87 -3.49
C ASP A 73 -9.08 20.47 -2.84
N ARG A 74 -8.14 19.58 -3.24
CA ARG A 74 -7.97 18.23 -2.71
C ARG A 74 -6.65 18.11 -1.97
N ARG A 75 -6.56 18.74 -0.79
CA ARG A 75 -5.31 18.86 -0.01
C ARG A 75 -4.61 17.53 0.28
N ALA A 76 -5.37 16.47 0.58
CA ALA A 76 -4.80 15.14 0.80
C ALA A 76 -4.15 14.58 -0.48
N LEU A 77 -4.82 14.74 -1.63
CA LEU A 77 -4.27 14.37 -2.94
C LEU A 77 -3.02 15.18 -3.28
N VAL A 78 -3.05 16.51 -3.10
CA VAL A 78 -1.90 17.39 -3.34
C VAL A 78 -0.68 16.94 -2.55
N ARG A 79 -0.85 16.64 -1.25
CA ARG A 79 0.24 16.13 -0.41
C ARG A 79 0.83 14.84 -0.98
N CYS A 80 -0.01 13.85 -1.29
CA CYS A 80 0.48 12.58 -1.84
C CYS A 80 1.12 12.75 -3.23
N ALA A 81 0.62 13.68 -4.05
CA ALA A 81 1.16 13.97 -5.37
C ALA A 81 2.56 14.60 -5.28
N ASN A 82 2.77 15.54 -4.34
CA ASN A 82 4.08 16.14 -4.10
C ASN A 82 5.09 15.12 -3.57
N GLU A 83 4.66 14.22 -2.69
CA GLU A 83 5.52 13.11 -2.25
C GLU A 83 5.89 12.18 -3.42
N ALA A 84 4.93 11.83 -4.27
CA ALA A 84 5.20 11.03 -5.46
C ALA A 84 6.15 11.76 -6.44
N PHE A 85 6.03 13.08 -6.58
CA PHE A 85 6.95 13.91 -7.38
C PHE A 85 8.38 13.85 -6.84
N ASP A 86 8.54 14.00 -5.52
CA ASP A 86 9.85 13.91 -4.87
C ASP A 86 10.48 12.52 -5.03
N ILE A 87 9.68 11.45 -4.91
CA ILE A 87 10.11 10.06 -5.08
C ILE A 87 10.52 9.79 -6.54
N ALA A 88 9.69 10.17 -7.52
CA ALA A 88 10.03 10.06 -8.94
C ALA A 88 11.31 10.84 -9.25
N GLY A 89 11.51 11.94 -8.53
CA GLY A 89 12.72 12.70 -8.60
C GLY A 89 13.99 12.00 -8.08
N ARG A 90 13.88 10.98 -7.23
CA ARG A 90 15.06 10.20 -6.81
C ARG A 90 15.23 8.92 -7.62
N GLN A 91 14.12 8.31 -8.02
CA GLN A 91 14.09 6.99 -8.63
C GLN A 91 14.00 7.00 -10.16
N GLY A 92 13.84 8.18 -10.75
CA GLY A 92 13.53 8.33 -12.17
C GLY A 92 12.03 8.32 -12.43
N VAL A 93 11.66 8.91 -13.56
CA VAL A 93 10.27 9.05 -13.98
C VAL A 93 9.85 7.79 -14.70
N GLN A 94 8.74 7.20 -14.26
CA GLN A 94 8.13 6.04 -14.92
C GLN A 94 7.58 6.45 -16.30
N ALA A 95 7.40 5.50 -17.21
CA ALA A 95 6.78 5.78 -18.51
C ALA A 95 5.39 6.42 -18.36
N THR A 96 4.99 7.27 -19.32
CA THR A 96 3.68 7.91 -19.31
C THR A 96 2.54 6.88 -19.21
N PRO A 97 1.69 6.97 -18.17
CA PRO A 97 0.52 6.10 -18.03
C PRO A 97 -0.44 6.23 -19.21
N GLN A 98 -1.07 5.13 -19.60
CA GLN A 98 -2.07 5.08 -20.67
C GLN A 98 -3.50 5.10 -20.10
N VAL A 99 -4.38 5.87 -20.73
CA VAL A 99 -5.79 5.97 -20.35
C VAL A 99 -6.61 4.84 -20.99
N GLY A 100 -7.00 3.86 -20.16
CA GLY A 100 -8.00 2.83 -20.47
C GLY A 100 -9.43 3.38 -20.40
N LYS A 101 -10.41 2.57 -19.99
CA LYS A 101 -11.82 2.99 -19.93
C LYS A 101 -12.02 4.32 -19.18
N ILE A 102 -12.90 5.19 -19.70
CA ILE A 102 -13.35 6.42 -19.02
C ILE A 102 -14.88 6.40 -18.85
N GLU A 103 -15.35 6.96 -17.74
CA GLU A 103 -16.75 6.99 -17.35
C GLU A 103 -17.07 8.29 -16.61
N ALA A 104 -18.31 8.76 -16.71
CA ALA A 104 -18.77 9.86 -15.88
C ALA A 104 -18.99 9.35 -14.46
N TYR A 105 -18.53 10.12 -13.48
CA TYR A 105 -18.83 9.90 -12.08
C TYR A 105 -19.46 11.16 -11.50
N LEU A 106 -20.71 11.05 -11.05
CA LEU A 106 -21.57 12.19 -10.78
C LEU A 106 -21.61 13.16 -11.99
N ASP A 107 -21.94 14.42 -11.75
CA ASP A 107 -22.04 15.44 -12.80
C ASP A 107 -20.77 16.29 -12.94
N THR A 108 -19.67 15.92 -12.28
CA THR A 108 -18.45 16.76 -12.24
C THR A 108 -17.17 15.99 -12.55
N TYR A 109 -17.15 14.68 -12.36
CA TYR A 109 -15.92 13.90 -12.49
C TYR A 109 -15.92 13.00 -13.71
N VAL A 110 -14.73 12.82 -14.28
CA VAL A 110 -14.42 11.68 -15.15
C VAL A 110 -13.59 10.70 -14.35
N ARG A 111 -14.13 9.49 -14.20
CA ARG A 111 -13.44 8.32 -13.68
C ARG A 111 -12.70 7.65 -14.83
N ALA A 112 -11.39 7.41 -14.69
CA ALA A 112 -10.58 6.72 -15.69
C ALA A 112 -9.82 5.55 -15.09
N TYR A 113 -9.63 4.50 -15.89
CA TYR A 113 -8.78 3.36 -15.57
C TYR A 113 -7.41 3.56 -16.23
N VAL A 114 -6.41 3.98 -15.45
CA VAL A 114 -5.10 4.41 -15.93
C VAL A 114 -4.06 3.32 -15.67
N SER A 115 -3.25 2.97 -16.68
CA SER A 115 -2.26 1.90 -16.56
C SER A 115 -1.06 2.30 -15.69
N GLU A 116 -0.64 1.44 -14.78
CA GLU A 116 0.58 1.57 -13.99
C GLU A 116 1.54 0.42 -14.28
N GLY A 117 2.01 0.36 -15.54
CA GLY A 117 2.94 -0.67 -16.00
C GLY A 117 2.41 -2.09 -15.78
N SER A 118 3.22 -2.95 -15.15
CA SER A 118 2.86 -4.33 -14.84
C SER A 118 1.87 -4.48 -13.67
N LEU A 119 1.53 -3.40 -12.95
CA LEU A 119 0.60 -3.47 -11.81
C LEU A 119 -0.87 -3.64 -12.26
N GLY A 120 -1.19 -3.15 -13.46
CA GLY A 120 -2.53 -3.14 -14.03
C GLY A 120 -3.10 -1.73 -14.18
N LEU A 121 -4.43 -1.63 -14.16
CA LEU A 121 -5.18 -0.38 -14.27
C LEU A 121 -5.61 0.11 -12.89
N ARG A 122 -5.30 1.36 -12.56
CA ARG A 122 -5.82 2.01 -11.35
C ARG A 122 -6.96 2.95 -11.71
N ARG A 123 -8.00 2.97 -10.88
CA ARG A 123 -9.08 3.94 -10.99
C ARG A 123 -8.62 5.31 -10.46
N ILE A 124 -8.63 6.33 -11.30
CA ILE A 124 -8.21 7.71 -11.01
C ILE A 124 -9.32 8.68 -11.46
N PHE A 125 -9.46 9.82 -10.79
CA PHE A 125 -10.48 10.81 -11.10
C PHE A 125 -9.87 12.08 -11.68
N PHE A 126 -10.60 12.68 -12.60
CA PHE A 126 -10.26 13.90 -13.31
C PHE A 126 -11.47 14.82 -13.34
N ARG A 127 -11.25 16.12 -13.41
CA ARG A 127 -12.31 17.09 -13.69
C ARG A 127 -11.78 18.25 -14.51
N GLN A 128 -12.69 18.95 -15.16
CA GLN A 128 -12.41 20.22 -15.78
C GLN A 128 -12.73 21.35 -14.78
N LEU A 129 -11.80 22.26 -14.57
CA LEU A 129 -11.99 23.47 -13.79
C LEU A 129 -12.85 24.49 -14.58
N PRO A 130 -13.42 25.51 -13.91
CA PRO A 130 -14.21 26.55 -14.59
C PRO A 130 -13.47 27.29 -15.71
N ASP A 131 -12.14 27.34 -15.66
CA ASP A 131 -11.28 27.93 -16.70
C ASP A 131 -10.98 26.98 -17.87
N GLY A 132 -11.62 25.82 -17.91
CA GLY A 132 -11.47 24.81 -18.97
C GLY A 132 -10.24 23.90 -18.80
N LYS A 133 -9.42 24.07 -17.76
CA LYS A 133 -8.25 23.22 -17.54
C LYS A 133 -8.63 21.88 -16.91
N TRP A 134 -8.01 20.81 -17.40
CA TRP A 134 -8.11 19.49 -16.78
C TRP A 134 -7.12 19.34 -15.63
N VAL A 135 -7.58 18.75 -14.53
CA VAL A 135 -6.77 18.39 -13.37
C VAL A 135 -7.09 16.97 -12.90
N GLN A 136 -6.11 16.32 -12.27
CA GLN A 136 -6.34 15.12 -11.48
C GLN A 136 -6.97 15.53 -10.15
N THR A 137 -8.01 14.82 -9.73
CA THR A 137 -8.80 15.14 -8.54
C THR A 137 -9.22 13.84 -7.83
N GLU A 138 -10.02 13.99 -6.79
CA GLU A 138 -10.76 12.92 -6.12
C GLU A 138 -12.16 13.46 -5.77
N PRO A 139 -13.20 12.61 -5.72
CA PRO A 139 -14.47 13.02 -5.12
C PRO A 139 -14.30 13.40 -3.65
N LYS A 140 -15.14 14.31 -3.15
CA LYS A 140 -15.17 14.67 -1.73
C LYS A 140 -15.75 13.52 -0.91
N ASP A 141 -15.52 13.55 0.40
CA ASP A 141 -15.95 12.47 1.31
C ASP A 141 -17.47 12.24 1.26
N GLU A 142 -18.25 13.33 1.20
CA GLU A 142 -19.71 13.29 1.06
C GLU A 142 -20.20 12.76 -0.31
N GLU A 143 -19.32 12.75 -1.32
CA GLU A 143 -19.62 12.29 -2.68
C GLU A 143 -19.31 10.80 -2.87
N LEU A 144 -18.65 10.13 -1.91
CA LEU A 144 -18.22 8.73 -2.02
C LEU A 144 -19.36 7.70 -1.89
N GLY A 145 -20.60 8.14 -1.62
CA GLY A 145 -21.74 7.25 -1.38
C GLY A 145 -21.74 6.54 -0.01
N GLY A 146 -20.90 7.03 0.92
CA GLY A 146 -20.76 6.51 2.29
C GLY A 146 -20.04 5.16 2.38
N GLU A 147 -19.66 4.78 3.60
CA GLU A 147 -19.10 3.45 3.87
C GLU A 147 -20.17 2.36 3.68
N LYS A 148 -19.74 1.24 3.10
CA LYS A 148 -20.53 0.04 2.83
C LYS A 148 -19.78 -1.16 3.37
N LYS A 149 -20.54 -2.22 3.63
CA LYS A 149 -20.01 -3.50 4.11
C LYS A 149 -20.66 -4.62 3.34
N THR A 150 -19.88 -5.65 3.05
CA THR A 150 -20.36 -6.92 2.54
C THR A 150 -19.56 -8.05 3.16
N THR A 151 -20.09 -9.26 3.10
CA THR A 151 -19.39 -10.46 3.53
C THR A 151 -19.27 -11.39 2.35
N VAL A 152 -18.05 -11.86 2.09
CA VAL A 152 -17.76 -12.85 1.06
C VAL A 152 -17.12 -14.04 1.75
N ASP A 153 -17.80 -15.19 1.73
CA ASP A 153 -17.47 -16.36 2.57
C ASP A 153 -17.49 -15.98 4.07
N ASP A 154 -16.37 -16.05 4.78
CA ASP A 154 -16.22 -15.61 6.18
C ASP A 154 -15.46 -14.27 6.32
N ILE A 155 -15.23 -13.56 5.21
CA ILE A 155 -14.41 -12.33 5.17
C ILE A 155 -15.33 -11.11 5.14
N GLN A 156 -15.14 -10.20 6.09
CA GLN A 156 -15.78 -8.89 6.03
C GLN A 156 -14.99 -7.95 5.10
N ILE A 157 -15.70 -7.34 4.16
CA ILE A 157 -15.14 -6.36 3.22
C ILE A 157 -15.84 -5.02 3.47
N ASP A 158 -15.05 -4.05 3.94
CA ASP A 158 -15.44 -2.65 4.08
C ASP A 158 -14.98 -1.87 2.83
N TYR A 159 -15.88 -1.10 2.24
CA TYR A 159 -15.65 -0.32 1.02
C TYR A 159 -16.53 0.93 1.02
N TRP A 160 -16.50 1.75 -0.04
CA TRP A 160 -17.34 2.94 -0.18
C TRP A 160 -18.36 2.77 -1.31
N GLY A 161 -19.48 3.50 -1.30
CA GLY A 161 -20.50 3.43 -2.36
C GLY A 161 -19.94 3.65 -3.77
N LEU A 162 -18.86 4.43 -3.90
CA LEU A 162 -18.09 4.64 -5.13
C LEU A 162 -17.51 3.34 -5.70
N ASP A 163 -17.25 2.33 -4.87
CA ASP A 163 -16.73 1.00 -5.20
C ASP A 163 -17.82 -0.06 -5.46
N GLN A 164 -19.09 0.31 -5.38
CA GLN A 164 -20.20 -0.64 -5.51
C GLN A 164 -20.16 -1.44 -6.82
N ASP A 165 -19.67 -0.84 -7.90
CA ASP A 165 -19.58 -1.46 -9.23
C ASP A 165 -18.42 -2.45 -9.37
N VAL A 166 -17.46 -2.44 -8.45
CA VAL A 166 -16.28 -3.34 -8.46
C VAL A 166 -16.19 -4.23 -7.23
N VAL A 167 -17.16 -4.17 -6.31
CA VAL A 167 -17.13 -4.94 -5.05
C VAL A 167 -17.07 -6.45 -5.28
N ASP A 168 -17.72 -6.97 -6.33
CA ASP A 168 -17.66 -8.40 -6.68
C ASP A 168 -16.27 -8.81 -7.14
N ALA A 169 -15.56 -7.95 -7.88
CA ALA A 169 -14.19 -8.18 -8.30
C ALA A 169 -13.25 -8.15 -7.08
N LEU A 170 -13.42 -7.14 -6.21
CA LEU A 170 -12.70 -7.04 -4.93
C LEU A 170 -12.90 -8.30 -4.10
N GLY A 171 -14.14 -8.77 -3.93
CA GLY A 171 -14.47 -9.99 -3.21
C GLY A 171 -13.78 -11.24 -3.76
N LYS A 172 -13.77 -11.42 -5.08
CA LYS A 172 -13.07 -12.55 -5.73
C LYS A 172 -11.55 -12.48 -5.54
N GLY A 173 -10.94 -11.30 -5.70
CA GLY A 173 -9.50 -11.10 -5.48
C GLY A 173 -9.11 -11.35 -4.02
N THR A 174 -9.93 -10.86 -3.08
CA THR A 174 -9.80 -11.11 -1.65
C THR A 174 -9.91 -12.61 -1.32
N LEU A 175 -10.85 -13.35 -1.90
CA LEU A 175 -10.92 -14.81 -1.72
C LEU A 175 -9.68 -15.55 -2.26
N ALA A 176 -9.15 -15.11 -3.41
CA ALA A 176 -7.94 -15.69 -3.99
C ALA A 176 -6.73 -15.50 -3.05
N ALA A 177 -6.57 -14.31 -2.48
CA ALA A 177 -5.53 -14.04 -1.49
C ALA A 177 -5.70 -14.91 -0.23
N LYS A 178 -6.94 -15.06 0.27
CA LYS A 178 -7.24 -15.84 1.47
C LYS A 178 -6.78 -17.28 1.31
N LYS A 179 -7.01 -17.88 0.14
CA LYS A 179 -6.58 -19.24 -0.13
C LYS A 179 -5.08 -19.43 0.13
N ILE A 180 -4.25 -18.52 -0.39
CA ILE A 180 -2.79 -18.58 -0.23
C ILE A 180 -2.40 -18.43 1.25
N VAL A 181 -3.03 -17.50 1.96
CA VAL A 181 -2.78 -17.25 3.39
C VAL A 181 -3.14 -18.49 4.23
N ILE A 182 -4.30 -19.10 3.99
CA ILE A 182 -4.76 -20.29 4.72
C ILE A 182 -3.82 -21.48 4.48
N ASP A 183 -3.41 -21.72 3.24
CA ASP A 183 -2.45 -22.77 2.89
C ASP A 183 -1.09 -22.56 3.61
N ASN A 184 -0.76 -21.30 3.93
CA ASN A 184 0.48 -20.90 4.60
C ASN A 184 0.35 -20.55 6.09
N LEU A 185 -0.80 -20.82 6.72
CA LEU A 185 -1.00 -20.54 8.14
C LEU A 185 0.05 -21.21 9.02
N LEU A 186 0.60 -20.44 9.96
CA LEU A 186 1.62 -20.94 10.88
C LEU A 186 1.03 -21.65 12.11
N SER A 187 -0.25 -21.41 12.42
CA SER A 187 -1.03 -22.07 13.47
C SER A 187 -2.16 -22.91 12.87
N ASP A 188 -2.50 -24.01 13.54
CA ASP A 188 -3.65 -24.86 13.18
C ASP A 188 -5.00 -24.24 13.59
N SER A 189 -4.97 -23.17 14.39
CA SER A 189 -6.16 -22.43 14.81
C SER A 189 -6.05 -20.93 14.46
N ARG A 190 -7.18 -20.37 14.02
CA ARG A 190 -7.37 -18.92 13.85
C ARG A 190 -8.01 -18.37 15.12
N ARG A 191 -7.46 -17.30 15.69
CA ARG A 191 -8.06 -16.63 16.86
C ARG A 191 -9.00 -15.52 16.43
N ASP A 192 -8.60 -14.77 15.41
CA ASP A 192 -9.29 -13.55 14.97
C ASP A 192 -9.96 -13.75 13.61
N ALA A 193 -10.93 -12.90 13.28
CA ALA A 193 -11.54 -12.88 11.95
C ALA A 193 -10.61 -12.22 10.92
N LEU A 194 -10.80 -12.57 9.64
CA LEU A 194 -10.18 -11.86 8.52
C LEU A 194 -11.13 -10.75 8.05
N ALA A 195 -10.64 -9.51 8.06
CA ALA A 195 -11.34 -8.40 7.44
C ALA A 195 -10.39 -7.61 6.53
N ILE A 196 -10.98 -6.95 5.52
CA ILE A 196 -10.25 -6.05 4.64
C ILE A 196 -11.07 -4.77 4.43
N ARG A 197 -10.38 -3.64 4.33
CA ARG A 197 -10.97 -2.34 4.03
C ARG A 197 -10.28 -1.67 2.85
N PHE A 198 -11.03 -1.35 1.82
CA PHE A 198 -10.54 -0.69 0.60
C PHE A 198 -10.87 0.79 0.60
N TYR A 199 -9.86 1.64 0.66
CA TYR A 199 -10.00 3.10 0.67
C TYR A 199 -9.84 3.66 -0.75
N PRO A 200 -10.87 4.28 -1.34
CA PRO A 200 -10.85 4.71 -2.74
C PRO A 200 -10.10 6.03 -2.99
N THR A 201 -9.91 6.87 -1.96
CA THR A 201 -9.33 8.22 -2.09
C THR A 201 -8.30 8.54 -0.99
N LYS A 202 -7.47 9.57 -1.22
CA LYS A 202 -6.47 10.06 -0.26
C LYS A 202 -7.09 10.76 0.96
N SER A 203 -8.30 11.28 0.83
CA SER A 203 -9.00 11.90 1.96
C SER A 203 -9.37 10.88 3.03
N VAL A 204 -10.05 9.79 2.66
CA VAL A 204 -10.49 8.75 3.61
C VAL A 204 -9.38 7.79 4.03
N SER A 205 -8.31 7.64 3.24
CA SER A 205 -7.15 6.80 3.61
C SER A 205 -6.18 7.47 4.59
N GLY A 206 -6.27 8.78 4.78
CA GLY A 206 -5.32 9.52 5.62
C GLY A 206 -3.90 9.54 5.05
N ILE A 207 -2.92 9.92 5.87
CA ILE A 207 -1.54 10.14 5.42
C ILE A 207 -0.83 8.85 4.97
N GLN A 208 -1.16 7.72 5.59
CA GLN A 208 -0.55 6.42 5.28
C GLN A 208 -0.86 5.96 3.85
N GLY A 209 -2.02 6.35 3.30
CA GLY A 209 -2.37 6.05 1.92
C GLY A 209 -1.47 6.69 0.87
N CYS A 210 -0.62 7.67 1.22
CA CYS A 210 0.34 8.27 0.30
C CYS A 210 1.56 7.36 0.04
N THR A 211 2.02 6.62 1.05
CA THR A 211 3.34 5.98 1.04
C THR A 211 3.29 4.48 0.83
N VAL A 212 2.21 3.82 1.28
CA VAL A 212 2.06 2.36 1.16
C VAL A 212 0.89 1.95 0.28
N VAL A 213 0.88 0.69 -0.14
CA VAL A 213 -0.22 0.07 -0.90
C VAL A 213 -1.33 -0.37 0.04
N GLY A 214 -0.94 -0.98 1.16
CA GLY A 214 -1.79 -1.36 2.27
C GLY A 214 -0.96 -1.57 3.53
N PHE A 215 -1.62 -1.91 4.64
CA PHE A 215 -0.97 -2.45 5.83
C PHE A 215 -1.95 -3.28 6.69
N HIS A 216 -1.39 -4.20 7.47
CA HIS A 216 -2.00 -4.78 8.67
C HIS A 216 -1.49 -4.08 9.95
N LEU A 217 -2.37 -3.77 10.92
CA LEU A 217 -1.89 -3.31 12.23
C LEU A 217 -1.41 -4.51 13.06
N GLN A 218 -0.09 -4.68 13.09
CA GLN A 218 0.54 -5.74 13.87
C GLN A 218 0.32 -5.52 15.37
N ASN A 219 0.10 -6.62 16.11
CA ASN A 219 -0.07 -6.62 17.57
C ASN A 219 -1.29 -5.83 18.09
N VAL A 220 -2.33 -5.68 17.26
CA VAL A 220 -3.61 -5.07 17.65
C VAL A 220 -4.74 -6.08 17.43
N PRO A 221 -4.94 -7.07 18.33
CA PRO A 221 -5.92 -8.14 18.13
C PRO A 221 -7.37 -7.65 17.98
N SER A 222 -7.69 -6.45 18.50
CA SER A 222 -9.02 -5.84 18.35
C SER A 222 -9.31 -5.33 16.94
N ASP A 223 -8.31 -5.28 16.06
CA ASP A 223 -8.41 -4.73 14.71
C ASP A 223 -8.18 -5.82 13.66
N PRO A 224 -9.24 -6.43 13.11
CA PRO A 224 -9.13 -7.52 12.15
C PRO A 224 -8.80 -7.05 10.72
N TYR A 225 -8.65 -5.74 10.49
CA TYR A 225 -8.58 -5.18 9.15
C TYR A 225 -7.15 -5.10 8.61
N VAL A 226 -6.96 -5.72 7.45
CA VAL A 226 -6.01 -5.20 6.46
C VAL A 226 -6.63 -3.99 5.77
N ARG A 227 -5.84 -2.93 5.62
CA ARG A 227 -6.26 -1.67 4.98
C ARG A 227 -5.54 -1.53 3.66
N PHE A 228 -6.27 -1.19 2.61
CA PHE A 228 -5.75 -1.10 1.26
C PHE A 228 -6.09 0.26 0.65
N PHE A 229 -5.07 0.98 0.18
CA PHE A 229 -5.18 2.37 -0.30
C PHE A 229 -4.91 2.50 -1.80
N ARG A 230 -4.35 1.44 -2.40
CA ARG A 230 -4.08 1.32 -3.83
C ARG A 230 -4.37 -0.10 -4.27
N TYR A 231 -5.18 -0.25 -5.30
CA TYR A 231 -5.51 -1.54 -5.90
C TYR A 231 -5.71 -1.36 -7.39
N TRP A 232 -5.41 -2.41 -8.14
CA TRP A 232 -5.34 -2.42 -9.58
C TRP A 232 -6.23 -3.52 -10.17
N PHE A 233 -6.66 -3.27 -11.39
CA PHE A 233 -7.53 -4.14 -12.15
C PHE A 233 -6.85 -4.57 -13.45
N ASN A 234 -7.27 -5.71 -13.98
CA ASN A 234 -7.01 -6.09 -15.37
C ASN A 234 -7.90 -5.29 -16.33
N GLN A 235 -7.70 -5.44 -17.63
CA GLN A 235 -8.51 -4.77 -18.66
C GLN A 235 -10.00 -5.14 -18.60
N ASP A 236 -10.31 -6.36 -18.14
CA ASP A 236 -11.69 -6.85 -17.93
C ASP A 236 -12.27 -6.44 -16.57
N LEU A 237 -11.58 -5.57 -15.82
CA LEU A 237 -11.95 -5.09 -14.48
C LEU A 237 -11.97 -6.17 -13.39
N THR A 238 -11.40 -7.35 -13.62
CA THR A 238 -11.04 -8.27 -12.54
C THR A 238 -9.85 -7.73 -11.75
N ILE A 239 -9.66 -8.15 -10.50
CA ILE A 239 -8.53 -7.71 -9.68
C ILE A 239 -7.21 -8.25 -10.26
N SER A 240 -6.19 -7.38 -10.34
CA SER A 240 -4.91 -7.75 -10.92
C SER A 240 -4.11 -8.71 -10.02
N PRO A 241 -3.24 -9.57 -10.58
CA PRO A 241 -2.38 -10.44 -9.78
C PRO A 241 -1.50 -9.69 -8.77
N PRO A 242 -0.91 -8.51 -9.09
CA PRO A 242 -0.19 -7.70 -8.11
C PRO A 242 -1.06 -7.28 -6.92
N THR A 243 -2.33 -6.92 -7.15
CA THR A 243 -3.25 -6.59 -6.05
C THR A 243 -3.49 -7.79 -5.14
N ILE A 244 -3.73 -8.99 -5.71
CA ILE A 244 -3.90 -10.22 -4.94
C ILE A 244 -2.65 -10.52 -4.11
N SER A 245 -1.48 -10.35 -4.71
CA SER A 245 -0.19 -10.54 -4.07
C SER A 245 0.01 -9.59 -2.89
N PHE A 246 -0.26 -8.30 -3.05
CA PHE A 246 -0.16 -7.34 -1.94
C PHE A 246 -1.21 -7.59 -0.84
N ILE A 247 -2.44 -8.02 -1.18
CA ILE A 247 -3.42 -8.43 -0.15
C ILE A 247 -2.89 -9.65 0.63
N THR A 248 -2.29 -10.60 -0.10
CA THR A 248 -1.68 -11.79 0.49
C THR A 248 -0.54 -11.42 1.44
N HIS A 249 0.35 -10.50 1.04
CA HIS A 249 1.42 -9.96 1.88
C HIS A 249 0.86 -9.44 3.21
N GLU A 250 -0.10 -8.51 3.15
CA GLU A 250 -0.63 -7.90 4.38
C GLU A 250 -1.37 -8.91 5.27
N TRP A 251 -2.09 -9.86 4.70
CA TRP A 251 -2.71 -10.92 5.49
C TRP A 251 -1.74 -11.97 6.03
N LEU A 252 -0.56 -12.12 5.44
CA LEU A 252 0.49 -12.95 6.05
C LEU A 252 1.04 -12.28 7.32
N HIS A 253 1.06 -10.95 7.42
CA HIS A 253 1.30 -10.30 8.72
C HIS A 253 0.22 -10.62 9.76
N TRP A 254 -1.05 -10.63 9.35
CA TRP A 254 -2.13 -11.12 10.22
C TRP A 254 -1.88 -12.59 10.64
N ALA A 255 -1.44 -13.46 9.72
CA ALA A 255 -1.14 -14.85 10.00
C ALA A 255 0.05 -15.04 10.98
N GLN A 256 1.06 -14.16 10.91
CA GLN A 256 2.13 -14.09 11.91
C GLN A 256 1.54 -13.79 13.29
N ASP A 257 0.68 -12.78 13.40
CA ASP A 257 0.04 -12.46 14.67
C ASP A 257 -0.82 -13.61 15.19
N GLN A 258 -1.56 -14.32 14.31
CA GLN A 258 -2.34 -15.50 14.67
C GLN A 258 -1.48 -16.65 15.22
N PHE A 259 -0.24 -16.77 14.76
CA PHE A 259 0.66 -17.84 15.19
C PHE A 259 1.02 -17.75 16.67
N SER A 260 1.46 -16.57 17.10
CA SER A 260 1.82 -16.32 18.49
C SER A 260 1.67 -14.81 18.80
N PRO A 261 0.91 -14.43 19.85
CA PRO A 261 0.73 -13.02 20.19
C PRO A 261 2.08 -12.34 20.45
N GLY A 262 2.29 -11.15 19.88
CA GLY A 262 3.52 -10.40 20.08
C GLY A 262 4.73 -10.90 19.28
N ILE A 263 4.55 -11.87 18.36
CA ILE A 263 5.70 -12.48 17.67
C ILE A 263 6.43 -11.49 16.77
N THR A 264 5.70 -10.68 16.01
CA THR A 264 6.27 -9.69 15.07
C THR A 264 7.18 -8.68 15.77
N ALA A 265 6.89 -8.33 17.03
CA ALA A 265 7.72 -7.45 17.84
C ALA A 265 9.05 -8.09 18.33
N ARG A 266 9.24 -9.40 18.16
CA ARG A 266 10.44 -10.15 18.56
C ARG A 266 11.28 -10.63 17.39
N LEU A 267 10.71 -10.66 16.20
CA LEU A 267 11.39 -11.11 14.99
C LEU A 267 12.29 -9.99 14.45
N PRO A 268 13.44 -10.34 13.85
CA PRO A 268 14.18 -9.40 13.03
C PRO A 268 13.35 -9.01 11.80
N TRP A 269 13.55 -7.78 11.31
CA TRP A 269 12.76 -7.20 10.23
C TRP A 269 12.69 -8.09 8.99
N TRP A 270 13.82 -8.71 8.59
CA TRP A 270 13.83 -9.61 7.43
C TRP A 270 12.92 -10.85 7.60
N LEU A 271 12.67 -11.33 8.82
CA LEU A 271 11.71 -12.42 9.08
C LEU A 271 10.27 -11.91 9.11
N VAL A 272 10.05 -10.68 9.57
CA VAL A 272 8.73 -10.03 9.59
C VAL A 272 8.25 -9.78 8.17
N GLU A 273 9.08 -9.12 7.35
CA GLU A 273 8.71 -8.65 6.01
C GLU A 273 9.07 -9.64 4.89
N GLY A 274 10.13 -10.42 5.06
CA GLY A 274 10.59 -11.36 4.03
C GLY A 274 9.66 -12.54 3.82
N TRP A 275 8.96 -12.99 4.87
CA TRP A 275 8.06 -14.15 4.77
C TRP A 275 6.75 -13.84 4.05
N PRO A 276 6.01 -12.79 4.46
CA PRO A 276 4.90 -12.26 3.71
C PRO A 276 5.25 -12.00 2.25
N ASP A 277 6.45 -11.49 1.98
CA ASP A 277 6.82 -11.20 0.62
C ASP A 277 7.16 -12.43 -0.23
N PHE A 278 7.94 -13.36 0.33
CA PHE A 278 8.32 -14.58 -0.38
C PHE A 278 7.10 -15.46 -0.66
N VAL A 279 6.25 -15.67 0.35
CA VAL A 279 5.02 -16.48 0.20
C VAL A 279 3.95 -15.75 -0.60
N GLY A 280 3.79 -14.44 -0.40
CA GLY A 280 2.84 -13.61 -1.13
C GLY A 280 3.26 -13.29 -2.56
N GLN A 281 4.50 -13.59 -2.95
CA GLN A 281 5.09 -13.30 -4.26
C GLN A 281 5.01 -11.82 -4.63
N SER A 282 5.15 -10.92 -3.66
CA SER A 282 4.97 -9.46 -3.85
C SER A 282 6.13 -8.80 -4.59
N ARG A 283 7.18 -9.56 -4.89
CA ARG A 283 8.27 -9.16 -5.78
C ARG A 283 8.55 -10.21 -6.85
N THR A 284 8.96 -9.71 -8.01
CA THR A 284 9.40 -10.56 -9.12
C THR A 284 10.81 -11.07 -8.89
N SER A 285 11.13 -12.25 -9.44
CA SER A 285 12.49 -12.79 -9.42
C SER A 285 13.51 -11.84 -10.06
N ASP A 286 13.11 -11.05 -11.07
CA ASP A 286 13.98 -10.06 -11.69
C ASP A 286 14.30 -8.89 -10.77
N SER A 287 13.35 -8.45 -9.94
CA SER A 287 13.58 -7.42 -8.92
C SER A 287 14.56 -7.92 -7.85
N VAL A 288 14.35 -9.15 -7.36
CA VAL A 288 15.27 -9.78 -6.41
C VAL A 288 16.65 -9.96 -7.02
N LYS A 289 16.73 -10.47 -8.25
CA LYS A 289 17.97 -10.63 -9.01
C LYS A 289 18.71 -9.30 -9.16
N PHE A 290 18.03 -8.25 -9.60
CA PHE A 290 18.62 -6.94 -9.77
C PHE A 290 19.25 -6.45 -8.46
N VAL A 291 18.50 -6.47 -7.36
CA VAL A 291 19.00 -6.01 -6.06
C VAL A 291 20.17 -6.87 -5.58
N VAL A 292 20.01 -8.19 -5.56
CA VAL A 292 21.06 -9.12 -5.11
C VAL A 292 22.34 -8.96 -5.91
N CYS A 293 22.26 -8.73 -7.23
CA CYS A 293 23.43 -8.68 -8.09
C CYS A 293 24.06 -7.29 -8.23
N GLN A 294 23.26 -6.22 -8.22
CA GLN A 294 23.69 -4.87 -8.61
C GLN A 294 23.82 -3.90 -7.44
N THR A 295 23.41 -4.27 -6.23
CA THR A 295 23.47 -3.38 -5.06
C THR A 295 24.40 -3.94 -3.98
N ALA A 296 24.87 -3.05 -3.11
CA ALA A 296 25.66 -3.44 -1.95
C ALA A 296 24.77 -4.21 -0.96
N THR A 297 25.23 -5.40 -0.56
CA THR A 297 24.51 -6.22 0.43
C THR A 297 24.61 -5.57 1.81
N PRO A 298 23.49 -5.23 2.48
CA PRO A 298 23.50 -4.70 3.84
C PRO A 298 24.05 -5.74 4.83
N THR A 299 24.63 -5.27 5.93
CA THR A 299 25.07 -6.14 7.03
C THR A 299 23.90 -6.90 7.65
N LEU A 300 24.18 -8.00 8.34
CA LEU A 300 23.13 -8.74 9.05
C LEU A 300 22.35 -7.84 10.01
N LYS A 301 23.03 -6.98 10.77
CA LYS A 301 22.36 -6.07 11.70
C LYS A 301 21.42 -5.09 10.99
N GLN A 302 21.82 -4.57 9.83
CA GLN A 302 20.93 -3.73 9.02
C GLN A 302 19.70 -4.51 8.56
N LEU A 303 19.85 -5.77 8.12
CA LEU A 303 18.71 -6.62 7.72
C LEU A 303 17.80 -6.99 8.90
N GLU A 304 18.35 -7.05 10.11
CA GLU A 304 17.57 -7.23 11.34
C GLU A 304 16.79 -5.96 11.74
N ASP A 305 17.39 -4.79 11.55
CA ASP A 305 16.79 -3.49 11.89
C ASP A 305 15.79 -3.01 10.82
N GLY A 306 15.97 -3.42 9.57
CA GLY A 306 15.18 -2.97 8.43
C GLY A 306 15.72 -1.68 7.80
N ALA A 307 15.04 -1.21 6.75
CA ALA A 307 15.37 0.06 6.12
C ALA A 307 15.09 1.22 7.08
N ASP A 308 15.95 2.24 7.10
CA ASP A 308 15.70 3.47 7.85
C ASP A 308 14.38 4.10 7.36
N PRO A 309 13.37 4.29 8.23
CA PRO A 309 12.10 4.88 7.84
C PRO A 309 12.22 6.34 7.38
N ASN A 310 13.30 7.03 7.74
CA ASN A 310 13.62 8.38 7.24
C ASN A 310 14.61 8.35 6.07
N GLY A 311 15.06 7.16 5.69
CA GLY A 311 15.95 6.95 4.57
C GLY A 311 15.24 7.12 3.23
N PRO A 312 15.99 7.12 2.13
CA PRO A 312 15.41 7.17 0.80
C PRO A 312 14.46 5.99 0.52
N PRO A 313 13.33 6.19 -0.17
CA PRO A 313 12.30 5.18 -0.41
C PRO A 313 12.80 3.95 -1.17
N GLU A 314 13.86 4.09 -1.99
CA GLU A 314 14.49 2.99 -2.71
C GLU A 314 15.15 1.96 -1.78
N LEU A 315 15.54 2.37 -0.57
CA LEU A 315 16.06 1.44 0.43
C LEU A 315 14.98 0.46 0.86
N GLY A 316 13.73 0.92 0.99
CA GLY A 316 12.61 0.03 1.30
C GLY A 316 12.57 -1.15 0.32
N VAL A 317 12.48 -0.86 -0.98
CA VAL A 317 12.43 -1.88 -2.04
C VAL A 317 13.64 -2.82 -2.00
N GLN A 318 14.84 -2.30 -1.79
CA GLN A 318 16.06 -3.11 -1.70
C GLN A 318 16.04 -4.07 -0.51
N TYR A 319 15.71 -3.56 0.68
CA TYR A 319 15.68 -4.36 1.91
C TYR A 319 14.65 -5.47 1.82
N TYR A 320 13.49 -5.14 1.27
CA TYR A 320 12.45 -6.09 0.93
C TYR A 320 13.01 -7.21 0.03
N SER A 321 13.69 -6.89 -1.08
CA SER A 321 14.31 -7.90 -1.96
C SER A 321 15.34 -8.79 -1.22
N PHE A 322 16.16 -8.22 -0.35
CA PHE A 322 17.07 -9.03 0.48
C PHE A 322 16.32 -9.94 1.46
N ALA A 323 15.33 -9.42 2.19
CA ALA A 323 14.52 -10.19 3.13
C ALA A 323 13.76 -11.35 2.45
N ASN A 324 13.19 -11.12 1.27
CA ASN A 324 12.59 -12.16 0.44
C ASN A 324 13.61 -13.28 0.17
N SER A 325 14.80 -12.93 -0.34
CA SER A 325 15.83 -13.93 -0.66
C SER A 325 16.37 -14.66 0.57
N MET A 326 16.40 -14.01 1.74
CA MET A 326 16.79 -14.65 3.01
C MET A 326 15.78 -15.70 3.44
N VAL A 327 14.47 -15.40 3.35
CA VAL A 327 13.42 -16.38 3.66
C VAL A 327 13.40 -17.48 2.61
N GLU A 328 13.61 -17.17 1.33
CA GLU A 328 13.70 -18.19 0.29
C GLU A 328 14.84 -19.19 0.57
N TYR A 329 16.04 -18.69 0.91
CA TYR A 329 17.16 -19.53 1.32
C TYR A 329 16.83 -20.33 2.58
N GLN A 330 16.24 -19.69 3.58
CA GLN A 330 15.82 -20.37 4.81
C GLN A 330 14.87 -21.54 4.51
N TYR A 331 13.90 -21.32 3.61
CA TYR A 331 12.95 -22.32 3.17
C TYR A 331 13.64 -23.49 2.47
N ALA A 332 14.54 -23.20 1.54
CA ALA A 332 15.24 -24.20 0.75
C ALA A 332 16.18 -25.07 1.59
N THR A 333 16.80 -24.51 2.63
CA THR A 333 17.86 -25.19 3.39
C THR A 333 17.39 -25.78 4.71
N TYR A 334 16.41 -25.16 5.38
CA TYR A 334 16.06 -25.52 6.77
C TYR A 334 14.63 -26.05 6.93
N GLY A 335 14.09 -26.71 5.90
CA GLY A 335 12.81 -27.42 6.01
C GLY A 335 11.57 -26.55 5.80
N GLY A 336 11.66 -25.55 4.91
CA GLY A 336 10.51 -24.77 4.46
C GLY A 336 9.77 -24.05 5.58
N LYS A 337 8.44 -24.10 5.49
CA LYS A 337 7.49 -23.51 6.45
C LYS A 337 7.76 -23.92 7.90
N ASP A 338 8.10 -25.19 8.15
CA ASP A 338 8.36 -25.68 9.51
C ASP A 338 9.69 -25.14 10.07
N GLY A 339 10.69 -24.99 9.21
CA GLY A 339 11.93 -24.28 9.56
C GLY A 339 11.66 -22.83 9.98
N TYR A 340 10.83 -22.12 9.20
CA TYR A 340 10.45 -20.75 9.51
C TYR A 340 9.75 -20.67 10.87
N LYS A 341 8.76 -21.55 11.13
CA LYS A 341 8.07 -21.64 12.42
C LYS A 341 9.04 -21.85 13.58
N LYS A 342 9.99 -22.80 13.45
CA LYS A 342 10.97 -23.10 14.49
C LYS A 342 11.85 -21.89 14.80
N LEU A 343 12.33 -21.19 13.77
CA LEU A 343 13.14 -19.99 13.95
C LEU A 343 12.33 -18.86 14.60
N ALA A 344 11.10 -18.64 14.15
CA ALA A 344 10.22 -17.62 14.70
C ALA A 344 9.89 -17.87 16.18
N LEU A 345 9.65 -19.12 16.57
CA LEU A 345 9.45 -19.51 17.98
C LEU A 345 10.73 -19.33 18.82
N ALA A 346 11.90 -19.63 18.26
CA ALA A 346 13.16 -19.38 18.97
C ALA A 346 13.37 -17.88 19.26
N PHE A 347 13.04 -17.00 18.30
CA PHE A 347 13.04 -15.55 18.51
C PHE A 347 11.97 -15.08 19.51
N LYS A 348 10.80 -15.73 19.52
CA LYS A 348 9.75 -15.46 20.50
C LYS A 348 10.22 -15.72 21.93
N ASP A 349 11.02 -16.76 22.13
CA ASP A 349 11.64 -17.10 23.42
C ASP A 349 12.78 -16.15 23.78
N ASP A 350 13.67 -15.85 22.83
CA ASP A 350 14.80 -14.92 23.00
C ASP A 350 15.06 -14.15 21.70
N ALA A 351 14.92 -12.82 21.75
CA ALA A 351 15.04 -11.96 20.57
C ALA A 351 16.47 -11.85 20.03
N ARG A 352 17.48 -12.40 20.72
CA ARG A 352 18.87 -12.35 20.27
C ARG A 352 19.13 -13.41 19.23
N SER A 353 19.57 -13.00 18.04
CA SER A 353 19.95 -13.91 16.94
C SER A 353 21.03 -14.91 17.34
N SER A 354 21.96 -14.52 18.21
CA SER A 354 23.00 -15.41 18.76
C SER A 354 22.46 -16.56 19.62
N VAL A 355 21.20 -16.51 20.04
CA VAL A 355 20.50 -17.59 20.76
C VAL A 355 19.51 -18.30 19.84
N ALA A 356 18.72 -17.54 19.08
CA ALA A 356 17.64 -18.08 18.26
C ALA A 356 18.16 -18.99 17.13
N PHE A 357 19.22 -18.59 16.42
CA PHE A 357 19.78 -19.36 15.31
C PHE A 357 20.36 -20.71 15.75
N PRO A 358 21.23 -20.79 16.79
CA PRO A 358 21.72 -22.09 17.25
C PRO A 358 20.60 -23.01 17.73
N LYS A 359 19.60 -22.46 18.41
CA LYS A 359 18.45 -23.23 18.93
C LYS A 359 17.58 -23.80 17.82
N ALA A 360 17.27 -23.01 16.79
CA ALA A 360 16.33 -23.40 15.74
C ALA A 360 16.98 -24.11 14.56
N LEU A 361 18.16 -23.66 14.15
CA LEU A 361 18.84 -24.06 12.91
C LEU A 361 20.16 -24.79 13.15
N GLY A 362 20.68 -24.81 14.39
CA GLY A 362 21.95 -25.47 14.71
C GLY A 362 23.21 -24.76 14.20
N ILE A 363 23.09 -23.48 13.83
CA ILE A 363 24.19 -22.66 13.28
C ILE A 363 24.22 -21.27 13.94
N THR A 364 25.32 -20.54 13.76
CA THR A 364 25.38 -19.14 14.20
C THR A 364 24.67 -18.22 13.20
N PRO A 365 24.22 -17.02 13.63
CA PRO A 365 23.65 -16.03 12.70
C PRO A 365 24.65 -15.60 11.60
N GLU A 366 25.94 -15.52 11.90
CA GLU A 366 26.98 -15.18 10.93
C GLU A 366 27.13 -16.26 9.84
N MET A 367 27.11 -17.54 10.24
CA MET A 367 27.12 -18.66 9.28
C MET A 367 25.91 -18.59 8.35
N PHE A 368 24.70 -18.38 8.89
CA PHE A 368 23.50 -18.25 8.07
C PHE A 368 23.62 -17.10 7.06
N TYR A 369 24.11 -15.94 7.51
CA TYR A 369 24.26 -14.76 6.67
C TYR A 369 25.29 -14.97 5.55
N ASP A 370 26.43 -15.59 5.85
CA ASP A 370 27.46 -15.87 4.85
C ASP A 370 27.01 -16.92 3.83
N ASP A 371 26.36 -17.99 4.29
CA ASP A 371 25.83 -19.04 3.41
C ASP A 371 24.68 -18.52 2.52
N TRP A 372 23.76 -17.72 3.09
CA TRP A 372 22.70 -17.06 2.33
C TRP A 372 23.25 -16.17 1.22
N LYS A 373 24.25 -15.32 1.53
CA LYS A 373 24.89 -14.45 0.52
C LYS A 373 25.47 -15.28 -0.62
N ALA A 374 26.24 -16.32 -0.29
CA ALA A 374 26.85 -17.19 -1.28
C ALA A 374 25.80 -17.90 -2.15
N ALA A 375 24.76 -18.48 -1.52
CA ALA A 375 23.67 -19.15 -2.21
C ALA A 375 22.88 -18.19 -3.11
N SER A 376 22.56 -16.99 -2.63
CA SER A 376 21.81 -15.98 -3.37
C SER A 376 22.60 -15.47 -4.57
N LYS A 377 23.90 -15.17 -4.40
CA LYS A 377 24.77 -14.78 -5.51
C LYS A 377 24.88 -15.88 -6.55
N LYS A 378 25.05 -17.14 -6.13
CA LYS A 378 25.07 -18.29 -7.04
C LYS A 378 23.77 -18.43 -7.82
N LYS A 379 22.62 -18.26 -7.17
CA LYS A 379 21.31 -18.43 -7.80
C LYS A 379 20.98 -17.31 -8.78
N TYR A 380 21.24 -16.06 -8.42
CA TYR A 380 20.75 -14.90 -9.16
C TYR A 380 21.78 -14.30 -10.12
N CYS A 381 23.08 -14.42 -9.81
CA CYS A 381 24.15 -13.72 -10.53
C CYS A 381 25.11 -14.65 -11.28
N GLY A 382 25.02 -15.97 -11.04
CA GLY A 382 25.87 -17.00 -11.62
C GLY A 382 25.40 -17.56 -12.94
#